data_AF-A0A443S5R2-F1
#
_entry.id   AF-A0A443S5R2-F1
#
_cell.length_a   1.000
_cell.length_b   1.000
_cell.length_c   1.000
_cell.angle_alpha   90.00
_cell.angle_beta   90.00
_cell.angle_gamma   90.00
#
_symmetry.space_group_name_H-M   'P 1'
#
loop_
_entity.id
_entity.type
_entity.pdbx_description
1 polymer ?
#
loop_
_entity_poly.entity_id
_entity_poly.type
_entity_poly.pdbx_seq_one_letter_code
_entity_poly.pdbx_strand_id
1 'polypeptide(L)' 'MSANHNSAVVEEFILSIDVGTTNVRSHLYNRQAELVGEACEAIEVINGERGSSEISPDSLWSSVVN' A
#
# COMPACT_ATOMS: atom_id res chain seq x y z
N MET A 1 11.13 25.10 -38.92
CA MET A 1 10.09 25.28 -37.90
C MET A 1 10.05 23.99 -37.08
N SER A 2 10.71 23.98 -35.91
CA SER A 2 10.77 22.78 -35.06
C SER A 2 9.53 22.77 -34.18
N ALA A 3 8.75 21.68 -34.23
CA ALA A 3 7.60 21.49 -33.38
C ALA A 3 8.10 21.25 -31.94
N ASN A 4 7.82 22.19 -31.04
CA ASN A 4 8.00 21.99 -29.61
C ASN A 4 7.01 20.92 -29.13
N HIS A 5 7.44 19.67 -29.11
CA HIS A 5 6.74 18.58 -28.43
C HIS A 5 7.01 18.75 -26.93
N ASN A 6 6.22 19.61 -26.28
CA ASN A 6 6.20 19.70 -24.82
C ASN A 6 5.41 18.50 -24.29
N SER A 7 6.02 17.32 -24.33
CA SER A 7 5.48 16.13 -23.69
C SER A 7 5.50 16.40 -22.19
N ALA A 8 4.34 16.61 -21.58
CA ALA A 8 4.24 16.60 -20.12
C ALA A 8 4.84 15.28 -19.64
N VAL A 9 5.88 15.35 -18.80
CA VAL A 9 6.48 14.17 -18.21
C VAL A 9 5.41 13.56 -17.30
N VAL A 10 4.88 12.40 -17.70
CA VAL A 10 3.99 11.62 -16.82
C VAL A 10 4.84 11.16 -15.66
N GLU A 11 4.49 11.59 -14.45
CA GLU A 11 5.14 11.13 -13.24
C GLU A 11 4.69 9.69 -12.95
N GLU A 12 5.67 8.84 -12.65
CA GLU A 12 5.44 7.43 -12.35
C GLU A 12 5.83 7.15 -10.91
N PHE A 13 5.05 6.29 -10.26
CA PHE A 13 5.24 5.92 -8.87
C PHE A 13 5.22 4.40 -8.70
N ILE A 14 5.88 3.94 -7.63
CA ILE A 14 5.78 2.56 -7.15
C ILE A 14 4.98 2.58 -5.86
N LEU A 15 3.87 1.84 -5.83
CA LEU A 15 3.13 1.57 -4.61
C LEU A 15 3.62 0.23 -4.04
N SER A 16 4.19 0.24 -2.84
CA SER A 16 4.46 -0.97 -2.07
C SER A 16 3.35 -1.17 -1.04
N ILE A 17 2.88 -2.41 -0.90
CA ILE A 17 1.94 -2.81 0.14
C ILE A 17 2.66 -3.83 1.04
N ASP A 18 2.79 -3.49 2.32
CA ASP A 18 3.37 -4.33 3.36
C ASP A 18 2.24 -4.88 4.23
N VAL A 19 1.96 -6.18 4.07
CA VAL A 19 0.94 -6.89 4.86
C VAL A 19 1.61 -7.50 6.08
N GLY A 20 1.61 -6.74 7.17
CA GLY A 20 2.04 -7.20 8.48
C GLY A 20 0.97 -8.04 9.19
N THR A 21 1.35 -8.61 10.34
CA THR A 21 0.42 -9.42 11.14
C THR A 21 -0.69 -8.59 11.79
N THR A 22 -0.40 -7.34 12.15
CA THR A 22 -1.33 -6.46 12.89
C THR A 22 -1.72 -5.21 12.14
N ASN A 23 -1.11 -4.96 10.98
CA ASN A 23 -1.35 -3.79 10.17
C ASN A 23 -1.02 -4.06 8.69
N VAL A 24 -1.77 -3.43 7.80
CA VAL A 24 -1.37 -3.23 6.40
C VAL A 24 -0.80 -1.83 6.28
N ARG A 25 0.33 -1.68 5.61
CA ARG A 25 0.93 -0.39 5.28
C ARG A 25 1.05 -0.25 3.78
N SER A 26 0.98 0.98 3.30
CA SER A 26 1.30 1.32 1.92
C SER A 26 2.26 2.49 1.89
N HIS A 27 3.22 2.43 0.96
CA HIS A 27 4.17 3.50 0.70
C HIS A 27 4.22 3.77 -0.79
N LEU A 28 4.16 5.03 -1.17
CA LEU A 28 4.28 5.51 -2.53
C LEU A 28 5.67 6.11 -2.73
N TYR A 29 6.42 5.58 -3.69
CA TYR A 29 7.76 6.04 -4.02
C TYR A 29 7.82 6.68 -5.40
N ASN A 30 8.52 7.81 -5.52
CA ASN A 30 8.82 8.43 -6.81
C ASN A 30 10.05 7.77 -7.48
N ARG A 31 10.45 8.26 -8.66
CA ARG A 31 11.62 7.75 -9.40
C ARG A 31 12.97 7.97 -8.70
N GLN A 32 13.02 8.86 -7.71
CA GLN A 32 14.19 9.10 -6.87
C GLN A 32 14.21 8.18 -5.63
N ALA A 33 13.27 7.22 -5.54
CA ALA A 33 13.04 6.35 -4.40
C ALA A 33 12.70 7.10 -3.10
N GLU A 34 12.16 8.32 -3.23
CA GLU A 34 11.70 9.11 -2.10
C GLU A 34 10.26 8.71 -1.75
N LEU A 35 9.96 8.64 -0.45
CA LEU A 35 8.61 8.42 0.05
C LEU A 35 7.79 9.69 -0.17
N VAL A 36 6.75 9.59 -1.00
CA VAL A 36 5.87 10.72 -1.34
C VAL A 36 4.44 10.56 -0.80
N GLY A 37 4.13 9.39 -0.23
CA GLY A 37 2.86 9.13 0.43
C GLY A 37 2.90 7.83 1.22
N GLU A 38 2.10 7.75 2.26
CA GLU A 38 1.98 6.56 3.10
C GLU A 38 0.56 6.40 3.66
N ALA A 39 0.18 5.17 3.97
CA ALA A 39 -0.99 4.84 4.77
C ALA A 39 -0.70 3.63 5.66
N CYS A 40 -1.41 3.52 6.77
CA CYS A 40 -1.29 2.40 7.71
C CYS A 40 -2.65 2.13 8.34
N GLU A 41 -3.14 0.90 8.21
CA GLU A 41 -4.42 0.46 8.73
C GLU A 41 -4.21 -0.75 9.65
N ALA A 42 -4.86 -0.75 10.81
CA ALA A 42 -4.81 -1.88 11.74
C ALA A 42 -5.73 -3.01 11.26
N ILE A 43 -5.29 -4.26 11.42
CA ILE A 43 -6.10 -5.44 11.06
C ILE A 43 -6.58 -6.11 12.35
N GLU A 44 -7.82 -6.57 12.34
CA GLU A 44 -8.35 -7.40 13.41
C GLU A 44 -7.73 -8.81 13.36
N VAL A 45 -7.11 -9.21 14.48
CA VAL A 45 -6.61 -10.58 14.69
C VAL A 45 -7.57 -11.30 15.62
N ILE A 46 -8.19 -12.35 15.10
CA ILE A 46 -9.12 -13.21 15.84
C ILE A 46 -8.29 -14.19 16.67
N ASN A 47 -8.43 -14.13 17.98
CA ASN A 47 -7.77 -15.08 18.89
C ASN A 47 -8.78 -16.15 19.29
N GLY A 48 -8.55 -17.38 18.82
CA GLY A 48 -9.41 -18.53 19.10
C GLY A 48 -9.01 -19.24 20.38
N GLU A 49 -8.62 -20.51 20.27
CA GLU A 49 -8.06 -21.25 21.39
C GLU A 49 -6.65 -20.76 21.75
N ARG A 50 -6.16 -21.16 22.94
CA ARG A 50 -4.82 -20.76 23.39
C ARG A 50 -3.76 -21.23 22.39
N GLY A 51 -3.11 -20.25 21.75
CA GLY A 51 -2.07 -20.50 20.76
C GLY A 51 -2.53 -20.41 19.30
N SER A 52 -3.81 -20.12 19.04
CA SER A 52 -4.30 -19.82 17.69
C SER A 52 -4.55 -18.33 17.48
N SER A 53 -4.21 -17.86 16.29
CA SER A 53 -4.50 -16.52 15.80
C SER A 53 -4.87 -16.62 14.32
N GLU A 54 -5.96 -15.98 13.94
CA GLU A 54 -6.53 -16.02 12.61
C GLU A 54 -6.84 -14.60 12.12
N ILE A 55 -6.84 -14.40 10.80
CA ILE A 55 -7.24 -13.15 10.14
C ILE A 55 -8.28 -13.51 9.09
N SER A 56 -9.40 -12.79 9.09
CA SER A 56 -10.41 -12.91 8.04
C SER A 56 -9.83 -12.44 6.69
N PRO A 57 -9.84 -13.28 5.64
CA PRO A 57 -9.35 -12.88 4.32
C PRO A 57 -10.10 -11.68 3.73
N ASP A 58 -11.42 -11.61 3.95
CA ASP A 58 -12.26 -10.52 3.44
C ASP A 58 -11.98 -9.20 4.17
N SER A 59 -11.78 -9.26 5.49
CA SER A 59 -11.43 -8.09 6.29
C SER A 59 -10.03 -7.58 5.95
N LEU A 60 -9.07 -8.50 5.75
CA LEU A 60 -7.73 -8.16 5.29
C LEU A 60 -7.79 -7.46 3.92
N TRP A 61 -8.50 -8.05 2.95
CA TRP A 61 -8.60 -7.46 1.63
C TRP A 61 -9.25 -6.07 1.66
N SER A 62 -10.29 -5.89 2.49
CA SER A 62 -10.95 -4.60 2.68
C SER A 62 -9.98 -3.52 3.19
N SER A 63 -9.00 -3.87 4.04
CA SER A 63 -7.97 -2.91 4.51
C SER A 63 -6.95 -2.51 3.44
N VAL A 64 -6.90 -3.23 2.31
CA VAL A 64 -5.99 -2.93 1.18
C VAL A 64 -6.64 -1.99 0.16
N VAL A 65 -7.96 -2.10 -0.05
CA VAL A 65 -8.65 -1.45 -1.18
C VAL A 65 -9.59 -0.30 -0.80
N ASN A 66 -9.97 -0.14 0.47
CA ASN A 66 -10.82 0.95 0.95
C ASN A 66 -10.02 2.18 1.37
#